data_AF-A0A6M3KFP9-F1
#
_entry.id   AF-A0A6M3KFP9-F1
#
_cell.length_a   1.000
_cell.length_b   1.000
_cell.length_c   1.000
_cell.angle_alpha   90.00
_cell.angle_beta   90.00
_cell.angle_gamma   90.00
#
_symmetry.space_group_name_H-M   'P 1'
#
loop_
_entity.id
_entity.type
_entity.pdbx_description
1 polymer ?
#
loop_
_entity_poly.entity_id
_entity_poly.type
_entity_poly.pdbx_seq_one_letter_code
_entity_poly.pdbx_strand_id
1 'polypeptide(L)'
;MSLELVNSPYYKEMLKRNRLISFFKDDKMKCFITYFIGNGNADKYMKKYSWAVVDDEPETGDTCYVDQIISDHEEKNHKYSRIVWDMLIKHIKENYPQVKKIRWIRVKDTDKLNFCKTICKAQCCNVISVVLKNDRTPEEENDVQLILAHNGTQLKENNGTQYIEIETKCKFLTSDNECSIYDTRFDTCRKYGCDKLNKEMSQCLH
;
A
#
# COMPACT_ATOMS: atom_id res chain seq x y z
N MET A 1 1.20 17.44 -4.14
CA MET A 1 0.24 16.43 -3.65
C MET A 1 -1.10 16.64 -4.35
N SER A 2 -1.76 15.61 -4.88
CA SER A 2 -3.00 15.81 -5.64
C SER A 2 -4.16 16.21 -4.72
N LEU A 3 -5.01 17.14 -5.16
CA LEU A 3 -6.21 17.61 -4.45
C LEU A 3 -7.20 16.46 -4.16
N GLU A 4 -7.19 15.41 -4.99
CA GLU A 4 -7.99 14.20 -4.81
C GLU A 4 -7.62 13.41 -3.56
N LEU A 5 -6.34 13.44 -3.15
CA LEU A 5 -5.90 12.73 -1.95
C LEU A 5 -6.56 13.34 -0.71
N VAL A 6 -6.57 14.67 -0.59
CA VAL A 6 -7.17 15.42 0.52
C VAL A 6 -8.70 15.33 0.54
N ASN A 7 -9.33 15.08 -0.61
CA ASN A 7 -10.78 14.97 -0.72
C ASN A 7 -11.37 13.65 -0.21
N SER A 8 -10.54 12.69 0.18
CA SER A 8 -11.00 11.45 0.82
C SER A 8 -11.83 11.75 2.09
N PRO A 9 -12.98 11.07 2.29
CA PRO A 9 -13.78 11.20 3.52
C PRO A 9 -12.96 11.02 4.80
N TYR A 10 -11.94 10.15 4.76
CA TYR A 10 -11.03 9.92 5.87
C TYR A 10 -10.27 11.19 6.30
N TYR A 11 -9.63 11.91 5.37
CA TYR A 11 -8.84 13.09 5.74
C TYR A 11 -9.73 14.27 6.15
N LYS A 12 -10.92 14.39 5.57
CA LYS A 12 -11.93 15.35 6.03
C LYS A 12 -12.31 15.11 7.49
N GLU A 13 -12.50 13.86 7.86
CA GLU A 13 -12.81 13.48 9.24
C GLU A 13 -11.60 13.71 10.17
N MET A 14 -10.38 13.39 9.73
CA MET A 14 -9.17 13.69 10.51
C MET A 14 -8.99 15.19 10.75
N LEU A 15 -9.23 16.04 9.73
CA LEU A 15 -9.22 17.50 9.89
C LEU A 15 -10.28 17.96 10.89
N LYS A 16 -11.51 17.47 10.76
CA LYS A 16 -12.62 17.79 11.67
C LYS A 16 -12.30 17.45 13.13
N ARG A 17 -11.61 16.32 13.36
CA ARG A 17 -11.20 15.88 14.70
C ARG A 17 -9.93 16.56 15.21
N ASN A 18 -9.30 17.44 14.44
CA ASN A 18 -7.96 17.97 14.73
C ASN A 18 -6.94 16.83 14.93
N ARG A 19 -6.91 15.91 13.97
CA ARG A 19 -6.05 14.71 13.92
C ARG A 19 -5.17 14.66 12.66
N LEU A 20 -5.06 15.79 11.97
CA LEU A 20 -4.23 15.97 10.80
C LEU A 20 -3.42 17.25 10.98
N ILE A 21 -2.09 17.13 10.91
CA ILE A 21 -1.17 18.27 10.90
C ILE A 21 -0.51 18.33 9.53
N SER A 22 -0.63 19.48 8.87
CA SER A 22 -0.14 19.70 7.51
C SER A 22 0.97 20.74 7.46
N PHE A 23 1.93 20.53 6.57
CA PHE A 23 3.01 21.45 6.25
C PHE A 23 2.84 21.95 4.80
N PHE A 24 2.86 23.28 4.67
CA PHE A 24 2.75 23.99 3.40
C PHE A 24 4.05 24.69 3.08
N LYS A 25 4.39 24.73 1.79
CA LYS A 25 5.47 25.52 1.24
C LYS A 25 5.06 26.04 -0.13
N ASP A 26 5.30 27.31 -0.40
CA ASP A 26 4.93 27.97 -1.67
C ASP A 26 3.44 27.77 -2.00
N ASP A 27 2.57 27.96 -0.99
CA ASP A 27 1.12 27.74 -1.01
C ASP A 27 0.66 26.33 -1.42
N LYS A 28 1.57 25.36 -1.42
CA LYS A 28 1.29 23.96 -1.71
C LYS A 28 1.50 23.10 -0.48
N MET A 29 0.54 22.22 -0.20
CA MET A 29 0.72 21.21 0.84
C MET A 29 1.79 20.21 0.40
N LYS A 30 2.87 20.12 1.17
CA LYS A 30 4.04 19.28 0.88
C LYS A 30 4.05 17.98 1.67
N CYS A 31 3.57 18.02 2.91
CA CYS A 31 3.51 16.85 3.77
C CYS A 31 2.39 17.00 4.80
N PHE A 32 1.81 15.90 5.26
CA PHE A 32 0.94 15.88 6.43
C PHE A 32 1.13 14.59 7.22
N ILE A 33 0.72 14.64 8.48
CA ILE A 33 0.69 13.51 9.41
C ILE A 33 -0.72 13.37 9.98
N THR A 34 -1.21 12.15 10.07
CA THR A 34 -2.42 11.82 10.81
C THR A 34 -2.09 11.01 12.05
N TYR A 35 -2.86 11.20 13.11
CA TYR A 35 -2.64 10.54 14.39
C TYR A 35 -3.95 10.35 15.15
N PHE A 36 -3.93 9.60 16.23
CA PHE A 36 -5.03 9.50 17.19
C PHE A 36 -4.50 9.25 18.60
N ILE A 37 -5.29 9.58 19.63
CA ILE A 37 -4.91 9.39 21.03
C ILE A 37 -5.57 8.12 21.57
N GLY A 38 -4.79 7.27 22.23
CA GLY A 38 -5.29 6.03 22.80
C GLY A 38 -4.65 5.68 24.13
N ASN A 39 -5.10 4.59 24.75
CA ASN A 39 -4.74 4.17 26.11
C ASN A 39 -3.62 3.11 26.16
N GLY A 40 -2.85 2.96 25.09
CA GLY A 40 -1.76 1.99 25.00
C GLY A 40 -2.19 0.57 24.57
N ASN A 41 -3.49 0.26 24.52
CA ASN A 41 -4.00 -0.98 23.93
C ASN A 41 -4.04 -0.87 22.40
N ALA A 42 -2.95 -1.26 21.73
CA ALA A 42 -2.85 -1.18 20.27
C ALA A 42 -3.91 -2.03 19.53
N ASP A 43 -4.38 -3.13 20.12
CA ASP A 43 -5.38 -4.01 19.49
C ASP A 43 -6.76 -3.34 19.41
N LYS A 44 -7.11 -2.47 20.37
CA LYS A 44 -8.35 -1.66 20.33
C LYS A 44 -8.39 -0.76 19.10
N TYR A 45 -7.24 -0.26 18.68
CA TYR A 45 -7.11 0.68 17.57
C TYR A 45 -6.69 0.01 16.27
N MET A 46 -6.74 -1.32 16.22
CA MET A 46 -6.42 -2.09 15.02
C MET A 46 -7.47 -1.81 13.94
N LYS A 47 -6.99 -1.35 12.77
CA LYS A 47 -7.86 -0.96 11.67
C LYS A 47 -8.27 -2.15 10.81
N LYS A 48 -9.49 -2.10 10.28
CA LYS A 48 -9.97 -3.04 9.25
C LYS A 48 -9.31 -2.80 7.88
N TYR A 49 -8.93 -1.55 7.59
CA TYR A 49 -8.19 -1.12 6.39
C TYR A 49 -7.55 0.25 6.65
N SER A 50 -6.55 0.64 5.84
CA SER A 50 -5.73 1.86 6.05
C SER A 50 -6.51 3.18 6.14
N TRP A 51 -7.70 3.23 5.54
CA TRP A 51 -8.59 4.40 5.48
C TRP A 51 -9.68 4.44 6.56
N ALA A 52 -9.71 3.46 7.46
CA ALA A 52 -10.67 3.45 8.55
C ALA A 52 -10.34 4.55 9.57
N VAL A 53 -11.37 5.33 9.93
CA VAL A 53 -11.33 6.26 11.07
C VAL A 53 -11.50 5.43 12.34
N VAL A 54 -10.63 5.67 13.30
CA VAL A 54 -10.66 4.98 14.60
C VAL A 54 -11.11 5.99 15.64
N ASP A 55 -12.00 5.57 16.54
CA ASP A 55 -12.40 6.38 17.67
C ASP A 55 -11.28 6.43 18.70
N ASP A 56 -11.03 7.63 19.21
CA ASP A 56 -9.87 7.94 20.01
C ASP A 56 -10.27 8.47 21.38
N GLU A 57 -9.31 8.57 22.29
CA GLU A 57 -9.51 8.91 23.70
C GLU A 57 -8.69 10.16 24.05
N PRO A 58 -9.07 11.35 23.52
CA PRO A 58 -8.26 12.56 23.64
C PRO A 58 -8.10 13.07 25.08
N GLU A 59 -9.03 12.76 25.99
CA GLU A 59 -8.98 13.20 27.38
C GLU A 59 -8.24 12.22 28.28
N THR A 60 -8.39 10.91 28.03
CA THR A 60 -7.92 9.84 28.94
C THR A 60 -6.75 9.04 28.41
N GLY A 61 -6.48 9.07 27.11
CA GLY A 61 -5.43 8.28 26.48
C GLY A 61 -4.02 8.78 26.80
N ASP A 62 -3.09 7.85 27.02
CA ASP A 62 -1.70 8.11 27.39
C ASP A 62 -0.69 7.91 26.23
N THR A 63 -1.20 7.57 25.05
CA THR A 63 -0.41 7.15 23.89
C THR A 63 -0.89 7.85 22.64
N CYS A 64 -0.02 8.57 21.95
CA CYS A 64 -0.29 9.04 20.59
C CYS A 64 0.12 7.95 19.59
N TYR A 65 -0.79 7.57 18.71
CA TYR A 65 -0.51 6.67 17.60
C TYR A 65 -0.42 7.45 16.30
N VAL A 66 0.74 7.41 15.65
CA VAL A 66 0.92 7.93 14.31
C VAL A 66 0.39 6.93 13.31
N ASP A 67 -0.51 7.41 12.46
CA ASP A 67 -1.27 6.60 11.53
C ASP A 67 -0.68 6.68 10.12
N GLN A 68 -0.54 7.89 9.58
CA GLN A 68 0.08 8.11 8.28
C GLN A 68 1.02 9.30 8.32
N ILE A 69 2.15 9.22 7.62
CA ILE A 69 2.91 10.39 7.15
C ILE A 69 2.92 10.31 5.63
N ILE A 70 2.35 11.31 4.99
CA ILE A 70 2.24 11.38 3.53
C ILE A 70 2.91 12.66 3.06
N SER A 71 3.65 12.57 1.97
CA SER A 71 4.35 13.69 1.39
C SER A 71 4.34 13.62 -0.13
N ASP A 72 4.56 14.75 -0.80
CA ASP A 72 4.67 14.75 -2.26
C ASP A 72 5.94 14.04 -2.74
N HIS A 73 5.92 13.47 -3.94
CA HIS A 73 7.00 12.59 -4.44
C HIS A 73 8.24 13.36 -4.98
N GLU A 74 8.57 14.55 -4.48
CA GLU A 74 9.76 15.31 -4.93
C GLU A 74 11.07 14.86 -4.23
N GLU A 75 12.21 14.94 -4.94
CA GLU A 75 13.57 14.48 -4.50
C GLU A 75 14.03 14.93 -3.09
N LYS A 76 13.47 16.01 -2.53
CA LYS A 76 13.85 16.58 -1.22
C LYS A 76 12.96 16.12 -0.04
N ASN A 77 12.20 15.04 -0.24
CA ASN A 77 11.07 14.64 0.61
C ASN A 77 11.37 14.39 2.09
N HIS A 78 12.51 13.75 2.40
CA HIS A 78 12.85 13.32 3.77
C HIS A 78 12.87 14.49 4.78
N LYS A 79 13.16 15.71 4.32
CA LYS A 79 13.18 16.91 5.17
C LYS A 79 11.78 17.33 5.62
N TYR A 80 10.76 17.16 4.78
CA TYR A 80 9.39 17.57 5.11
C TYR A 80 8.72 16.61 6.09
N SER A 81 8.96 15.30 5.95
CA SER A 81 8.51 14.31 6.94
C SER A 81 9.09 14.62 8.33
N ARG A 82 10.35 15.07 8.40
CA ARG A 82 10.96 15.49 9.66
C ARG A 82 10.31 16.75 10.24
N ILE A 83 10.03 17.75 9.42
CA ILE A 83 9.35 18.98 9.86
C ILE A 83 7.98 18.66 10.44
N VAL A 84 7.17 17.88 9.72
CA VAL A 84 5.83 17.50 10.19
C VAL A 84 5.90 16.62 11.44
N TRP A 85 6.91 15.77 11.56
CA TRP A 85 7.18 15.04 12.80
C TRP A 85 7.42 15.98 13.98
N ASP A 86 8.30 16.97 13.82
CA ASP A 86 8.60 17.94 14.87
C ASP A 86 7.36 18.79 15.23
N MET A 87 6.53 19.12 14.24
CA MET A 87 5.22 19.77 14.45
C MET A 87 4.28 18.88 15.28
N LEU A 88 4.20 17.58 14.99
CA LEU A 88 3.43 16.63 15.80
C LEU A 88 3.94 16.59 17.24
N ILE A 89 5.26 16.45 17.45
CA ILE A 89 5.82 16.40 18.80
C ILE A 89 5.42 17.62 19.62
N LYS A 90 5.54 18.81 19.01
CA LYS A 90 5.14 20.07 19.65
C LYS A 90 3.64 20.08 19.95
N HIS A 91 2.82 19.75 18.96
CA HIS A 91 1.37 19.71 19.10
C HIS A 91 0.91 18.76 20.21
N ILE A 92 1.48 17.55 20.30
CA ILE A 92 1.13 16.58 21.34
C ILE A 92 1.48 17.10 22.73
N LYS A 93 2.66 17.70 22.91
CA LYS A 93 3.07 18.27 24.21
C LYS A 93 2.16 19.41 24.66
N GLU A 94 1.70 20.24 23.72
CA GLU A 94 0.89 21.42 24.03
C GLU A 94 -0.58 21.07 24.31
N ASN A 95 -1.13 20.08 23.60
CA ASN A 95 -2.56 19.80 23.61
C ASN A 95 -2.95 18.52 24.37
N TYR A 96 -1.99 17.61 24.61
CA TYR A 96 -2.23 16.32 25.27
C TYR A 96 -1.13 16.02 26.31
N PRO A 97 -1.04 16.81 27.39
CA PRO A 97 0.02 16.68 28.40
C PRO A 97 0.05 15.31 29.10
N GLN A 98 -1.07 14.59 29.09
CA GLN A 98 -1.18 13.23 29.63
C GLN A 98 -0.52 12.16 28.74
N VAL A 99 -0.23 12.46 27.48
CA VAL A 99 0.41 11.52 26.55
C VAL A 99 1.86 11.31 26.93
N LYS A 100 2.21 10.05 27.25
CA LYS A 100 3.53 9.64 27.74
C LYS A 100 4.43 9.10 26.64
N LYS A 101 3.85 8.61 25.54
CA LYS A 101 4.59 7.98 24.45
C LYS A 101 3.91 8.17 23.10
N ILE A 102 4.73 8.18 22.06
CA ILE A 102 4.30 8.24 20.66
C ILE A 102 4.71 6.92 20.01
N ARG A 103 3.76 6.26 19.35
CA ARG A 103 3.96 4.98 18.68
C ARG A 103 3.52 5.06 17.24
N TRP A 104 4.18 4.32 16.38
CA TRP A 104 3.66 4.05 15.04
C TRP A 104 2.61 2.97 15.13
N ILE A 105 1.44 3.17 14.52
CA ILE A 105 0.51 2.07 14.35
C ILE A 105 1.19 1.04 13.43
N ARG A 106 1.18 -0.22 13.86
CA ARG A 106 1.51 -1.33 12.98
C ARG A 106 0.17 -1.88 12.51
N VAL A 107 -0.20 -1.60 11.27
CA VAL A 107 -1.26 -2.35 10.61
C VAL A 107 -0.77 -3.80 10.60
N LYS A 108 -1.48 -4.73 11.26
CA LYS A 108 -1.28 -6.15 10.94
C LYS A 108 -1.61 -6.24 9.46
N ASP A 109 -0.66 -6.68 8.64
CA ASP A 109 -0.79 -6.77 7.17
C ASP A 109 -1.79 -7.90 6.83
N THR A 110 -3.02 -7.83 7.35
CA THR A 110 -4.15 -8.71 7.04
C THR A 110 -4.74 -8.39 5.68
N ASP A 111 -4.40 -7.22 5.09
CA ASP A 111 -4.87 -6.79 3.77
C ASP A 111 -4.24 -7.62 2.64
N LYS A 112 -2.96 -8.04 2.76
CA LYS A 112 -2.36 -8.99 1.80
C LYS A 112 -3.08 -10.33 1.78
N LEU A 113 -3.40 -10.88 2.96
CA LEU A 113 -4.09 -12.18 3.09
C LEU A 113 -5.55 -12.09 2.63
N ASN A 114 -6.29 -11.05 3.03
CA ASN A 114 -7.70 -10.91 2.67
C ASN A 114 -7.93 -10.55 1.20
N PHE A 115 -7.03 -9.79 0.56
CA PHE A 115 -7.20 -9.43 -0.85
C PHE A 115 -7.07 -10.64 -1.78
N CYS A 116 -6.08 -11.51 -1.55
CA CYS A 116 -5.94 -12.74 -2.32
C CYS A 116 -7.14 -13.67 -2.12
N LYS A 117 -7.62 -13.78 -0.88
CA LYS A 117 -8.84 -14.53 -0.51
C LYS A 117 -10.10 -14.05 -1.24
N THR A 118 -10.33 -12.73 -1.26
CA THR A 118 -11.66 -12.18 -1.58
C THR A 118 -11.75 -11.48 -2.94
N ILE A 119 -10.68 -10.83 -3.40
CA ILE A 119 -10.69 -9.99 -4.61
C ILE A 119 -9.87 -10.62 -5.74
N CYS A 120 -8.56 -10.83 -5.55
CA CYS A 120 -7.67 -11.35 -6.60
C CYS A 120 -7.89 -12.85 -6.88
N LYS A 121 -8.49 -13.59 -5.93
CA LYS A 121 -8.69 -15.05 -6.00
C LYS A 121 -7.42 -15.81 -6.45
N ALA A 122 -6.27 -15.35 -5.96
CA ALA A 122 -4.95 -15.86 -6.28
C ALA A 122 -4.63 -15.99 -7.79
N GLN A 123 -5.06 -15.05 -8.64
CA GLN A 123 -4.70 -15.04 -10.07
C GLN A 123 -3.19 -15.19 -10.31
N CYS A 124 -2.35 -14.50 -9.54
CA CYS A 124 -0.88 -14.63 -9.60
C CYS A 124 -0.33 -16.04 -9.29
N CYS A 125 -1.13 -16.93 -8.70
CA CYS A 125 -0.77 -18.33 -8.44
C CYS A 125 -1.34 -19.29 -9.48
N ASN A 126 -2.08 -18.80 -10.47
CA ASN A 126 -2.65 -19.60 -11.56
C ASN A 126 -1.98 -19.32 -12.90
N VAL A 127 -0.93 -18.49 -12.91
CA VAL A 127 -0.11 -18.20 -14.10
C VAL A 127 1.37 -18.13 -13.73
N ILE A 128 2.23 -18.48 -14.68
CA ILE A 128 3.64 -18.08 -14.71
C ILE A 128 3.77 -16.96 -15.73
N SER A 129 4.28 -15.80 -15.31
CA SER A 129 4.55 -14.67 -16.20
C SER A 129 6.04 -14.55 -16.46
N VAL A 130 6.44 -14.63 -17.73
CA VAL A 130 7.82 -14.47 -18.19
C VAL A 130 7.94 -13.16 -18.95
N VAL A 131 8.83 -12.28 -18.50
CA VAL A 131 9.13 -11.02 -19.18
C VAL A 131 9.83 -11.31 -20.51
N LEU A 132 9.33 -10.73 -21.58
CA LEU A 132 10.00 -10.72 -22.87
C LEU A 132 10.86 -9.47 -23.02
N LYS A 133 12.02 -9.62 -23.67
CA LYS A 133 12.82 -8.47 -24.11
C LYS A 133 12.11 -7.74 -25.24
N ASN A 134 12.22 -6.43 -25.33
CA ASN A 134 11.53 -5.65 -26.37
C ASN A 134 12.26 -5.69 -27.73
N ASP A 135 13.56 -5.99 -27.75
CA ASP A 135 14.45 -5.97 -28.92
C ASP A 135 14.80 -7.38 -29.42
N ARG A 136 13.79 -8.16 -29.81
CA ARG A 136 13.95 -9.57 -30.21
C ARG A 136 14.42 -9.73 -31.65
N THR A 137 15.26 -10.73 -31.90
CA THR A 137 15.60 -11.15 -33.27
C THR A 137 14.41 -11.84 -33.96
N PRO A 138 14.38 -11.95 -35.30
CA PRO A 138 13.33 -12.69 -36.00
C PRO A 138 13.18 -14.15 -35.52
N GLU A 139 14.29 -14.79 -35.13
CA GLU A 139 14.28 -16.13 -34.55
C GLU A 139 13.62 -16.15 -33.16
N GLU A 140 13.95 -15.20 -32.30
CA GLU A 140 13.33 -15.06 -30.97
C GLU A 140 11.83 -14.73 -31.08
N GLU A 141 11.41 -13.95 -32.07
CA GLU A 141 9.99 -13.71 -32.37
C GLU A 141 9.27 -15.00 -32.81
N ASN A 142 9.91 -15.82 -33.64
CA ASN A 142 9.36 -17.10 -34.05
C ASN A 142 9.22 -18.06 -32.85
N ASP A 143 10.18 -18.09 -31.93
CA ASP A 143 10.10 -18.88 -30.71
C ASP A 143 8.92 -18.44 -29.82
N VAL A 144 8.69 -17.12 -29.68
CA VAL A 144 7.51 -16.58 -28.98
C VAL A 144 6.22 -17.05 -29.63
N GLN A 145 6.11 -17.00 -30.97
CA GLN A 145 4.92 -17.46 -31.69
C GLN A 145 4.66 -18.95 -31.49
N LEU A 146 5.71 -19.78 -31.48
CA LEU A 146 5.60 -21.21 -31.20
C LEU A 146 5.13 -21.48 -29.77
N ILE A 147 5.61 -20.71 -28.78
CA ILE A 147 5.10 -20.80 -27.40
C ILE A 147 3.60 -20.44 -27.38
N LEU A 148 3.22 -19.33 -28.02
CA LEU A 148 1.83 -18.84 -28.09
C LEU A 148 0.86 -19.77 -28.83
N ALA A 149 1.37 -20.73 -29.60
CA ALA A 149 0.56 -21.76 -30.24
C ALA A 149 0.01 -22.81 -29.25
N HIS A 150 0.50 -22.86 -28.02
CA HIS A 150 0.06 -23.82 -27.01
C HIS A 150 -1.16 -23.30 -26.24
N ASN A 151 -2.11 -24.19 -25.95
CA ASN A 151 -3.26 -23.86 -25.12
C ASN A 151 -2.83 -23.39 -23.72
N GLY A 152 -3.51 -22.37 -23.20
CA GLY A 152 -3.19 -21.78 -21.90
C GLY A 152 -1.97 -20.86 -21.93
N THR A 153 -1.51 -20.45 -23.12
CA THR A 153 -0.49 -19.40 -23.25
C THR A 153 -1.11 -18.13 -23.82
N GLN A 154 -0.66 -16.97 -23.33
CA GLN A 154 -1.13 -15.67 -23.81
C GLN A 154 -0.03 -14.62 -23.74
N LEU A 155 -0.02 -13.72 -24.71
CA LEU A 155 0.84 -12.54 -24.70
C LEU A 155 0.10 -11.39 -24.01
N LYS A 156 0.73 -10.76 -23.03
CA LYS A 156 0.24 -9.53 -22.38
C LYS A 156 1.26 -8.42 -22.49
N GLU A 157 0.77 -7.18 -22.44
CA GLU A 157 1.60 -5.99 -22.39
C GLU A 157 1.13 -5.09 -21.25
N ASN A 158 2.06 -4.64 -20.43
CA ASN A 158 1.78 -3.68 -19.36
C ASN A 158 2.94 -2.70 -19.25
N ASN A 159 2.64 -1.40 -19.30
CA ASN A 159 3.60 -0.30 -19.24
C ASN A 159 4.79 -0.49 -20.21
N GLY A 160 4.51 -0.92 -21.45
CA GLY A 160 5.53 -1.13 -22.49
C GLY A 160 6.46 -2.32 -22.24
N THR A 161 6.12 -3.19 -21.28
CA THR A 161 6.79 -4.48 -21.07
C THR A 161 5.86 -5.60 -21.53
N GLN A 162 6.38 -6.50 -22.35
CA GLN A 162 5.63 -7.67 -22.82
C GLN A 162 5.92 -8.89 -21.95
N TYR A 163 4.90 -9.72 -21.76
CA TYR A 163 4.94 -10.92 -20.93
C TYR A 163 4.26 -12.07 -21.66
N ILE A 164 4.85 -13.26 -21.59
CA ILE A 164 4.11 -14.50 -21.85
C ILE A 164 3.59 -15.01 -20.52
N GLU A 165 2.27 -15.20 -20.45
CA GLU A 165 1.64 -15.92 -19.36
C GLU A 165 1.34 -17.34 -19.78
N ILE A 166 1.69 -18.28 -18.90
CA ILE A 166 1.37 -19.69 -19.04
C ILE A 166 0.46 -20.05 -17.88
N GLU A 167 -0.77 -20.45 -18.17
CA GLU A 167 -1.76 -20.89 -17.19
C GLU A 167 -1.28 -22.18 -16.51
N THR A 168 -1.04 -22.08 -15.20
CA THR A 168 -0.64 -23.23 -14.39
C THR A 168 -0.82 -22.93 -12.91
N LYS A 169 -1.24 -23.94 -12.15
CA LYS A 169 -1.53 -23.78 -10.72
C LYS A 169 -0.29 -24.00 -9.86
N CYS A 170 0.04 -23.00 -9.04
CA CYS A 170 1.09 -23.07 -8.05
C CYS A 170 0.79 -24.13 -6.99
N LYS A 171 1.76 -24.99 -6.69
CA LYS A 171 1.64 -26.06 -5.67
C LYS A 171 1.52 -25.54 -4.24
N PHE A 172 1.89 -24.29 -4.01
CA PHE A 172 1.80 -23.62 -2.70
C PHE A 172 0.50 -22.81 -2.53
N LEU A 173 -0.43 -22.88 -3.49
CA LEU A 173 -1.75 -22.27 -3.39
C LEU A 173 -2.65 -23.12 -2.48
N THR A 174 -3.13 -22.51 -1.39
CA THR A 174 -4.05 -23.14 -0.44
C THR A 174 -5.49 -23.14 -0.96
N SER A 175 -6.38 -23.87 -0.29
CA SER A 175 -7.83 -23.86 -0.56
C SER A 175 -8.46 -22.48 -0.43
N ASP A 176 -7.83 -21.61 0.36
CA ASP A 176 -8.36 -20.30 0.70
C ASP A 176 -7.84 -19.21 -0.24
N ASN A 177 -7.31 -19.57 -1.42
CA ASN A 177 -6.69 -18.63 -2.36
C ASN A 177 -5.53 -17.83 -1.75
N GLU A 178 -4.75 -18.46 -0.86
CA GLU A 178 -3.53 -17.88 -0.30
C GLU A 178 -2.30 -18.66 -0.73
N CYS A 179 -1.16 -18.01 -0.80
CA CYS A 179 0.10 -18.68 -1.08
C CYS A 179 0.88 -18.88 0.20
N SER A 180 1.17 -20.15 0.53
CA SER A 180 1.84 -20.51 1.78
C SER A 180 3.31 -20.05 1.85
N ILE A 181 3.89 -19.62 0.73
CA ILE A 181 5.28 -19.15 0.63
C ILE A 181 5.38 -17.70 0.14
N TYR A 182 4.34 -16.88 0.35
CA TYR A 182 4.23 -15.55 -0.24
C TYR A 182 5.48 -14.68 -0.02
N ASP A 183 6.01 -14.65 1.21
CA ASP A 183 7.15 -13.80 1.58
C ASP A 183 8.46 -14.28 0.95
N THR A 184 8.60 -15.57 0.67
CA THR A 184 9.82 -16.18 0.11
C THR A 184 9.76 -16.39 -1.40
N ARG A 185 8.77 -15.82 -2.09
CA ARG A 185 8.65 -15.87 -3.56
C ARG A 185 9.86 -15.25 -4.27
N PHE A 186 10.07 -15.62 -5.54
CA PHE A 186 10.98 -14.88 -6.41
C PHE A 186 10.48 -13.44 -6.60
N ASP A 187 11.41 -12.50 -6.80
CA ASP A 187 11.08 -11.07 -6.91
C ASP A 187 10.02 -10.76 -7.96
N THR A 188 10.07 -11.43 -9.11
CA THR A 188 9.08 -11.26 -10.18
C THR A 188 7.67 -11.59 -9.70
N CYS A 189 7.48 -12.68 -8.95
CA CYS A 189 6.19 -13.06 -8.38
C CYS A 189 5.73 -12.17 -7.21
N ARG A 190 6.66 -11.49 -6.52
CA ARG A 190 6.34 -10.48 -5.51
C ARG A 190 5.90 -9.17 -6.16
N LYS A 191 6.61 -8.76 -7.23
CA LYS A 191 6.31 -7.58 -8.04
C LYS A 191 5.01 -7.72 -8.80
N TYR A 192 4.66 -8.94 -9.25
CA TYR A 192 3.37 -9.25 -9.88
C TYR A 192 2.16 -9.15 -8.91
N GLY A 193 2.42 -9.12 -7.61
CA GLY A 193 1.38 -8.89 -6.59
C GLY A 193 0.90 -7.44 -6.56
N CYS A 194 -0.21 -7.18 -5.87
CA CYS A 194 -0.73 -5.82 -5.69
C CYS A 194 0.34 -4.89 -5.12
N ASP A 195 0.87 -4.03 -5.99
CA ASP A 195 1.74 -2.95 -5.59
C ASP A 195 0.90 -1.94 -4.80
N LYS A 196 1.34 -1.62 -3.59
CA LYS A 196 0.59 -0.86 -2.55
C LYS A 196 0.23 0.58 -2.96
N LEU A 197 0.53 1.04 -4.18
CA LEU A 197 0.59 2.46 -4.51
C LEU A 197 -0.29 2.94 -5.66
N ASN A 198 -0.91 2.07 -6.46
CA ASN A 198 -1.79 2.53 -7.54
C ASN A 198 -3.27 2.30 -7.20
N LYS A 199 -3.98 3.43 -7.08
CA LYS A 199 -5.40 3.58 -6.75
C LYS A 199 -6.37 3.10 -7.84
N GLU A 200 -5.95 2.22 -8.73
CA GLU A 200 -6.86 1.56 -9.66
C GLU A 200 -7.20 0.16 -9.11
N MET A 201 -8.28 0.18 -8.34
CA MET A 201 -8.95 -0.98 -7.78
C MET A 201 -9.51 -1.84 -8.91
N SER A 202 -8.66 -2.64 -9.56
CA SER A 202 -9.12 -3.72 -10.46
C SER A 202 -8.04 -4.75 -10.82
N GLN A 203 -6.74 -4.45 -10.70
CA GLN A 203 -5.74 -5.31 -11.34
C GLN A 203 -4.58 -5.62 -10.38
N CYS A 204 -4.61 -6.83 -9.81
CA CYS A 204 -3.36 -7.61 -9.68
C CYS A 204 -2.71 -7.54 -11.07
N LEU A 205 -1.60 -6.78 -11.25
CA LEU A 205 -0.96 -6.44 -12.53
C LEU A 205 -1.57 -7.19 -13.73
N HIS A 206 -2.63 -6.61 -14.26
CA HIS A 206 -3.30 -6.97 -15.51
C HIS A 206 -3.45 -5.68 -16.29
#